data_AF-A0A8F1MBS3-F1
#
_entry.id   AF-A0A8F1MBS3-F1
#
_cell.length_a   1.000
_cell.length_b   1.000
_cell.length_c   1.000
_cell.angle_alpha   90.00
_cell.angle_beta   90.00
_cell.angle_gamma   90.00
#
_symmetry.space_group_name_H-M   'P 1'
#
loop_
_entity.id
_entity.type
_entity.pdbx_description
1 polymer ?
#
loop_
_entity_poly.entity_id
_entity_poly.type
_entity_poly.pdbx_seq_one_letter_code
_entity_poly.pdbx_strand_id
1 'polypeptide(L)' 'MRRWASVLKSRKGYWSDENGFWAAHKLRNQIAHETNVTVTAQSFRRAMASFEQALKDLGAL' A
#
# COMPACT_ATOMS: atom_id res chain seq x y z
N MET A 1 8.83 -8.37 8.54
CA MET A 1 8.23 -7.11 8.05
C MET A 1 9.21 -5.98 7.69
N ARG A 2 10.54 -6.12 7.84
CA ARG A 2 11.49 -5.01 7.58
C ARG A 2 11.79 -4.76 6.09
N ARG A 3 11.67 -5.79 5.25
CA ARG A 3 12.09 -5.74 3.84
C ARG A 3 11.20 -4.88 2.93
N TRP A 4 9.89 -4.88 3.12
CA TRP A 4 8.98 -4.09 2.28
C TRP A 4 9.02 -2.61 2.62
N ALA A 5 9.16 -2.26 3.90
CA ALA A 5 9.32 -0.88 4.34
C ALA A 5 10.62 -0.25 3.80
N SER A 6 11.72 -0.99 3.78
CA SER A 6 12.98 -0.51 3.20
C SER A 6 12.91 -0.42 1.66
N VAL A 7 12.21 -1.34 0.99
CA VAL A 7 12.00 -1.30 -0.48
C VAL A 7 11.20 -0.07 -0.89
N LEU A 8 10.06 0.21 -0.23
CA LEU A 8 9.28 1.43 -0.47
C LEU A 8 10.12 2.70 -0.25
N LYS A 9 10.89 2.75 0.85
CA LYS A 9 11.79 3.89 1.11
C LYS A 9 12.91 4.03 0.07
N SER A 10 13.44 2.92 -0.44
CA SER A 10 14.54 2.94 -1.42
C SER A 10 14.12 3.35 -2.82
N ARG A 11 12.81 3.32 -3.11
CA ARG A 11 12.24 3.60 -4.43
C ARG A 11 11.42 4.89 -4.44
N LYS A 12 11.84 5.88 -3.65
CA LYS A 12 11.24 7.21 -3.69
C LYS A 12 11.28 7.77 -5.11
N GLY A 13 10.19 8.42 -5.53
CA GLY A 13 10.01 8.99 -6.86
C GLY A 13 9.45 8.03 -7.92
N TYR A 14 9.25 6.74 -7.61
CA TYR A 14 8.64 5.79 -8.54
C TYR A 14 7.10 5.83 -8.53
N TRP A 15 6.50 6.37 -7.48
CA TRP A 15 5.05 6.44 -7.33
C TRP A 15 4.61 7.89 -7.31
N SER A 16 3.52 8.20 -8.01
CA SER A 16 2.88 9.51 -7.97
C SER A 16 2.21 9.76 -6.62
N ASP A 17 1.81 8.69 -5.92
CA ASP A 17 1.21 8.73 -4.58
C ASP A 17 1.91 7.78 -3.60
N GLU A 18 3.09 8.17 -3.13
CA GLU A 18 3.87 7.42 -2.13
C GLU A 18 3.11 7.20 -0.81
N ASN A 19 2.37 8.23 -0.37
CA ASN A 19 1.67 8.20 0.92
C ASN A 19 0.49 7.24 0.89
N GLY A 20 -0.30 7.27 -0.19
CA GLY A 20 -1.38 6.32 -0.41
C GLY A 20 -0.88 4.89 -0.52
N PHE A 21 0.18 4.65 -1.30
CA PHE A 21 0.78 3.32 -1.42
C PHE A 21 1.32 2.81 -0.07
N TRP A 22 1.97 3.67 0.72
CA TRP A 22 2.42 3.31 2.07
C TRP A 22 1.26 3.01 3.02
N ALA A 23 0.19 3.80 2.99
CA ALA A 23 -1.00 3.58 3.80
C ALA A 23 -1.69 2.25 3.45
N ALA A 24 -1.84 1.95 2.15
CA ALA A 24 -2.37 0.69 1.66
C ALA A 24 -1.49 -0.50 2.08
N HIS A 25 -0.17 -0.36 1.98
CA HIS A 25 0.77 -1.37 2.44
C HIS A 25 0.64 -1.64 3.94
N LYS A 26 0.52 -0.60 4.77
CA LYS A 26 0.28 -0.74 6.23
C LYS A 26 -1.02 -1.48 6.52
N LEU A 27 -2.13 -1.16 5.83
CA LEU A 27 -3.39 -1.86 6.03
C LEU A 27 -3.27 -3.36 5.70
N ARG A 28 -2.67 -3.71 4.56
CA ARG A 28 -2.38 -5.11 4.19
C ARG A 28 -1.55 -5.81 5.26
N ASN A 29 -0.61 -5.09 5.82
CA ASN A 29 0.30 -5.56 6.83
C ASN A 29 -0.38 -5.83 8.17
N GLN A 30 -1.30 -4.95 8.59
CA GLN A 30 -2.16 -5.21 9.74
C GLN A 30 -2.98 -6.48 9.51
N ILE A 31 -3.67 -6.60 8.36
CA ILE A 31 -4.47 -7.78 8.01
C ILE A 31 -3.65 -9.07 8.08
N ALA A 32 -2.39 -9.04 7.67
CA ALA A 32 -1.54 -10.23 7.62
C ALA A 32 -0.95 -10.64 8.99
N HIS A 33 -0.91 -9.74 9.97
CA HIS A 33 -0.16 -9.95 11.22
C HIS A 33 -0.99 -9.77 12.49
N GLU A 34 -2.14 -9.10 12.41
CA GLU A 34 -3.05 -8.88 13.51
C GLU A 34 -4.32 -9.72 13.30
N THR A 35 -4.87 -10.26 14.38
CA THR A 35 -6.02 -11.19 14.32
C THR A 35 -7.38 -10.50 14.31
N ASN A 36 -7.47 -9.25 14.77
CA ASN A 36 -8.73 -8.51 14.96
C ASN A 36 -8.75 -7.20 14.18
N VAL A 37 -8.42 -7.26 12.88
CA VAL A 37 -8.43 -6.07 12.02
C VAL A 37 -9.82 -5.83 11.44
N THR A 38 -10.43 -4.70 11.80
CA THR A 38 -11.68 -4.24 11.19
C THR A 38 -11.38 -3.43 9.95
N VAL A 39 -11.67 -3.98 8.78
CA VAL A 39 -11.54 -3.28 7.50
C VAL A 39 -12.89 -2.67 7.12
N THR A 40 -12.95 -1.34 7.05
CA THR A 40 -14.15 -0.65 6.56
C THR A 40 -14.14 -0.60 5.03
N ALA A 41 -15.32 -0.59 4.39
CA ALA A 41 -15.43 -0.47 2.93
C ALA A 41 -14.70 0.76 2.38
N GLN A 42 -14.65 1.86 3.15
CA GLN A 42 -13.91 3.07 2.78
C GLN A 42 -12.39 2.84 2.82
N SER A 43 -11.87 2.19 3.87
CA SER A 43 -10.44 1.86 3.97
C SER A 43 -10.00 0.89 2.88
N PHE A 44 -10.84 -0.10 2.56
CA PHE A 44 -10.60 -1.05 1.49
C PHE A 44 -10.53 -0.37 0.13
N ARG A 45 -11.54 0.44 -0.23
CA ARG A 45 -11.58 1.15 -1.51
C ARG A 45 -10.38 2.08 -1.70
N ARG A 46 -9.99 2.82 -0.66
CA ARG A 46 -8.79 3.67 -0.70
C ARG A 46 -7.52 2.85 -0.92
N ALA A 47 -7.36 1.74 -0.18
CA ALA A 47 -6.18 0.89 -0.35
C ALA A 47 -6.11 0.28 -1.76
N MET A 48 -7.23 -0.16 -2.32
CA MET A 48 -7.29 -0.69 -3.68
C MET A 48 -6.94 0.37 -4.73
N ALA A 49 -7.51 1.57 -4.62
CA ALA A 49 -7.18 2.68 -5.53
C ALA A 49 -5.69 3.05 -5.48
N SER A 50 -5.09 3.09 -4.28
CA SER A 50 -3.65 3.35 -4.15
C SER A 50 -2.79 2.23 -4.73
N PHE A 51 -3.22 0.96 -4.63
CA PHE A 51 -2.51 -0.15 -5.29
C PHE A 51 -2.65 -0.09 -6.81
N GLU A 52 -3.84 0.22 -7.31
CA GLU A 52 -4.07 0.39 -8.75
C GLU A 52 -3.19 1.50 -9.32
N GLN A 53 -3.16 2.68 -8.67
CA GLN A 53 -2.30 3.78 -9.09
C GLN A 53 -0.83 3.38 -9.05
N ALA A 54 -0.40 2.70 -7.98
CA ALA A 54 0.99 2.24 -7.88
C ALA A 54 1.39 1.24 -8.97
N LEU A 55 0.45 0.44 -9.51
CA LEU A 55 0.70 -0.44 -10.64
C LEU A 55 0.79 0.35 -11.96
N LYS A 56 -0.06 1.35 -12.16
CA LYS A 56 0.01 2.26 -13.32
C LYS A 56 1.32 3.03 -13.35
N ASP A 57 1.79 3.53 -12.21
CA ASP A 57 3.07 4.25 -12.09
C ASP A 57 4.26 3.38 -12.50
N LEU A 58 4.15 2.05 -12.29
CA LEU A 58 5.14 1.07 -12.71
C LEU A 58 4.99 0.61 -14.17
N GLY A 59 3.96 1.08 -14.88
CA GLY A 59 3.62 0.62 -16.23
C GLY A 59 3.16 -0.84 -16.29
N ALA A 60 2.68 -1.38 -15.17
CA ALA A 60 2.25 -2.78 -15.04
C ALA A 60 0.73 -2.97 -15.22
N LEU A 61 -0.01 -1.88 -15.41
CA LEU A 61 -1.45 -1.80 -15.70
C LEU A 61 -1.68 -0.71 -16.75
#